data_AF-A0A255YX69-F1
#
_entry.id   AF-A0A255YX69-F1
#
_cell.length_a   1.000
_cell.length_b   1.000
_cell.length_c   1.000
_cell.angle_alpha   90.00
_cell.angle_beta   90.00
_cell.angle_gamma   90.00
#
_symmetry.space_group_name_H-M   'P 1'
#
loop_
_entity.id
_entity.type
_entity.pdbx_description
1 polymer ?
#
loop_
_entity_poly.entity_id
_entity_poly.type
_entity_poly.pdbx_seq_one_letter_code
_entity_poly.pdbx_strand_id
1 'polypeptide(L)'
;MSIKKCKGDAMFSSYDSATDACRELLACLLNAPQRGAGGVAAESRLRRPFREELNTAFVLSNPRKRISQSLQLYPATARVIWMMAANNRLSDIKFHVPQVGNFTDDELTVPGSSYGMRLRQPQPGLDQIEGAIKRLKAETDSRRAAVTIFQPVDAIRESNDIPCAFGILFHNRDKFLETTVIMRSNNACALLPFNLFEFSLLAEVVAVEAGLELGPITYFAGSMHLYESDIERAKGLLAESVDTPFAMEQMPCDKSPLKALKRLAQADVKLREASTSLNITMVNEIIADVENDFGPYWSLFAKILACGVAASRDFQTFSSLIQLIDPNLKRFLPKMSQNVADINIAQIGGLFGRDVSSNVVVPIRRNNLMKRFAEHAVNYEAESGQAIGAAVLLRAQDLVFERFAARGDDDVLSYDAFRRALDGQS
;
A
#
# COMPACT_ATOMS: atom_id res chain seq x y z
N MET A 1 8.70 -46.56 9.93
CA MET A 1 8.67 -45.22 9.33
C MET A 1 9.96 -45.02 8.53
N SER A 2 9.90 -45.16 7.21
CA SER A 2 11.07 -44.90 6.35
C SER A 2 11.15 -43.39 6.08
N ILE A 3 12.03 -42.70 6.80
CA ILE A 3 12.42 -41.33 6.43
C ILE A 3 13.28 -41.47 5.16
N LYS A 4 12.64 -41.34 4.00
CA LYS A 4 13.35 -41.15 2.73
C LYS A 4 14.13 -39.83 2.83
N LYS A 5 15.47 -39.90 2.82
CA LYS A 5 16.28 -38.77 2.34
C LYS A 5 16.01 -38.64 0.84
N CYS A 6 15.44 -37.53 0.40
CA CYS A 6 15.44 -37.19 -1.02
C CYS A 6 16.67 -36.31 -1.32
N LYS A 7 17.50 -36.85 -2.22
CA LYS A 7 18.56 -36.14 -2.94
C LYS A 7 17.91 -35.13 -3.92
N GLY A 8 18.55 -33.98 -4.11
CA GLY A 8 18.63 -33.31 -5.41
C GLY A 8 17.56 -32.28 -5.78
N ASP A 9 16.32 -32.39 -5.30
CA ASP A 9 15.29 -31.41 -5.63
C ASP A 9 15.28 -30.24 -4.64
N ALA A 10 15.14 -29.02 -5.14
CA ALA A 10 15.01 -27.84 -4.29
C ALA A 10 13.83 -28.04 -3.32
N MET A 11 14.09 -27.91 -2.01
CA MET A 11 13.11 -28.16 -0.95
C MET A 11 11.88 -27.23 -1.03
N PHE A 12 12.00 -26.09 -1.71
CA PHE A 12 10.96 -25.09 -1.92
C PHE A 12 10.95 -24.62 -3.38
N SER A 13 9.79 -24.20 -3.87
CA SER A 13 9.69 -23.47 -5.13
C SER A 13 10.54 -22.20 -5.07
N SER A 14 11.25 -21.91 -6.16
CA SER A 14 12.06 -20.69 -6.30
C SER A 14 11.49 -19.83 -7.41
N TYR A 15 11.26 -18.56 -7.11
CA TYR A 15 10.74 -17.57 -8.03
C TYR A 15 11.79 -16.48 -8.26
N ASP A 16 12.03 -16.12 -9.52
CA ASP A 16 13.00 -15.09 -9.87
C ASP A 16 12.49 -13.70 -9.47
N SER A 17 11.18 -13.43 -9.60
CA SER A 17 10.61 -12.14 -9.25
C SER A 17 9.41 -12.23 -8.30
N ALA A 18 9.08 -11.10 -7.67
CA ALA A 18 7.86 -10.96 -6.90
C ALA A 18 6.59 -11.14 -7.75
N THR A 19 6.65 -10.79 -9.04
CA THR A 19 5.53 -11.03 -9.97
C THR A 19 5.29 -12.52 -10.15
N ASP A 20 6.34 -13.31 -10.39
CA ASP A 20 6.23 -14.76 -10.57
C ASP A 20 5.67 -15.42 -9.31
N ALA A 21 6.22 -15.06 -8.14
CA ALA A 21 5.75 -15.57 -6.85
C ALA A 21 4.26 -15.24 -6.61
N CYS A 22 3.85 -13.98 -6.81
CA CYS A 22 2.45 -13.58 -6.61
C CYS A 22 1.50 -14.33 -7.56
N ARG A 23 1.85 -14.47 -8.84
CA ARG A 23 0.99 -15.14 -9.83
C ARG A 23 0.82 -16.62 -9.52
N GLU A 24 1.91 -17.33 -9.28
CA GLU A 24 1.88 -18.76 -8.97
C GLU A 24 1.09 -19.05 -7.68
N LEU A 25 1.30 -18.24 -6.64
CA LEU A 25 0.56 -18.39 -5.38
C LEU A 25 -0.94 -18.08 -5.54
N LEU A 26 -1.31 -17.07 -6.31
CA LEU A 26 -2.72 -16.80 -6.61
C LEU A 26 -3.37 -17.93 -7.42
N ALA A 27 -2.68 -18.46 -8.43
CA ALA A 27 -3.17 -19.58 -9.23
C ALA A 27 -3.38 -20.86 -8.39
N CYS A 28 -2.45 -21.13 -7.47
CA CYS A 28 -2.59 -22.21 -6.50
C CYS A 28 -3.82 -22.00 -5.59
N LEU A 29 -3.95 -20.82 -4.99
CA LEU A 29 -5.02 -20.52 -4.03
C LEU A 29 -6.43 -20.50 -4.65
N LEU A 30 -6.57 -20.17 -5.93
CA LEU A 30 -7.85 -20.27 -6.63
C LEU A 30 -8.39 -21.71 -6.67
N ASN A 31 -7.52 -22.71 -6.53
CA ASN A 31 -7.87 -24.13 -6.46
C ASN A 31 -7.81 -24.69 -5.03
N ALA A 32 -7.36 -23.90 -4.06
CA ALA A 32 -7.22 -24.33 -2.68
C ALA A 32 -8.59 -24.52 -1.98
N PRO A 33 -8.64 -25.35 -0.92
CA PRO A 33 -9.86 -25.58 -0.15
C PRO A 33 -10.40 -24.29 0.47
N GLN A 34 -11.72 -24.09 0.38
CA GLN A 34 -12.40 -23.01 1.09
C GLN A 34 -12.53 -23.31 2.59
N ARG A 35 -12.36 -22.27 3.40
CA ARG A 35 -12.47 -22.22 4.86
C ARG A 35 -13.31 -21.00 5.27
N GLY A 36 -13.70 -20.94 6.55
CA GLY A 36 -14.58 -19.89 7.09
C GLY A 36 -16.07 -20.26 7.05
N ALA A 37 -16.88 -19.58 7.87
CA ALA A 37 -18.32 -19.86 7.98
C ALA A 37 -19.12 -19.02 6.98
N GLY A 38 -20.08 -19.63 6.28
CA GLY A 38 -21.13 -18.92 5.54
C GLY A 38 -22.24 -18.39 6.47
N GLY A 39 -23.07 -17.48 5.97
CA GLY A 39 -24.22 -16.91 6.71
C GLY A 39 -23.91 -15.59 7.43
N VAL A 40 -24.77 -15.16 8.36
CA VAL A 40 -24.72 -13.84 9.05
C VAL A 40 -23.38 -13.59 9.79
N ALA A 41 -22.67 -14.65 10.17
CA ALA A 41 -21.33 -14.56 10.76
C ALA A 41 -20.21 -14.14 9.76
N ALA A 42 -20.47 -14.19 8.45
CA ALA A 42 -19.52 -13.84 7.39
C ALA A 42 -19.29 -12.32 7.23
N GLU A 43 -20.13 -11.49 7.85
CA GLU A 43 -20.00 -10.02 7.82
C GLU A 43 -18.89 -9.51 8.75
N SER A 44 -18.50 -10.30 9.77
CA SER A 44 -17.34 -9.99 10.60
C SER A 44 -16.05 -10.19 9.82
N ARG A 45 -15.17 -9.19 9.84
CA ARG A 45 -13.83 -9.25 9.24
C ARG A 45 -13.02 -10.47 9.68
N LEU A 46 -13.22 -10.94 10.91
CA LEU A 46 -12.53 -12.10 11.50
C LEU A 46 -13.06 -13.46 10.99
N ARG A 47 -14.19 -13.48 10.29
CA ARG A 47 -14.92 -14.70 9.89
C ARG A 47 -15.27 -14.75 8.41
N ARG A 48 -14.59 -13.95 7.59
CA ARG A 48 -14.79 -13.95 6.13
C ARG A 48 -14.41 -15.32 5.55
N PRO A 49 -15.14 -15.81 4.52
CA PRO A 49 -14.71 -16.99 3.78
C PRO A 49 -13.42 -16.70 3.01
N PHE A 50 -12.53 -17.69 2.96
CA PHE A 50 -11.25 -17.63 2.26
C PHE A 50 -10.81 -19.01 1.77
N ARG A 51 -9.89 -19.05 0.80
CA ARG A 51 -9.16 -20.24 0.37
C ARG A 51 -7.77 -20.22 0.97
N GLU A 52 -7.24 -21.38 1.36
CA GLU A 52 -6.00 -21.45 2.15
C GLU A 52 -5.11 -22.63 1.80
N GLU A 53 -3.81 -22.35 1.78
CA GLU A 53 -2.74 -23.34 1.84
C GLU A 53 -1.90 -23.12 3.10
N LEU A 54 -1.74 -24.18 3.90
CA LEU A 54 -0.98 -24.13 5.14
C LEU A 54 0.51 -24.38 4.89
N ASN A 55 1.36 -23.77 5.72
CA ASN A 55 2.81 -23.97 5.72
C ASN A 55 3.47 -23.76 4.34
N THR A 56 2.99 -22.76 3.60
CA THR A 56 3.53 -22.40 2.29
C THR A 56 4.93 -21.82 2.46
N ALA A 57 5.90 -22.34 1.69
CA ALA A 57 7.27 -21.87 1.69
C ALA A 57 7.81 -21.71 0.26
N PHE A 58 8.53 -20.63 -0.01
CA PHE A 58 9.16 -20.37 -1.30
C PHE A 58 10.40 -19.48 -1.16
N VAL A 59 11.25 -19.49 -2.18
CA VAL A 59 12.44 -18.62 -2.28
C VAL A 59 12.20 -17.54 -3.33
N LEU A 60 12.52 -16.31 -2.99
CA LEU A 60 12.70 -15.22 -3.95
C LEU A 60 14.20 -15.15 -4.26
N SER A 61 14.60 -15.62 -5.45
CA SER A 61 16.02 -15.77 -5.81
C SER A 61 16.67 -14.47 -6.28
N ASN A 62 15.89 -13.52 -6.80
CA ASN A 62 16.36 -12.16 -7.10
C ASN A 62 15.53 -11.12 -6.34
N PRO A 63 15.86 -10.85 -5.07
CA PRO A 63 15.05 -9.98 -4.23
C PRO A 63 15.05 -8.52 -4.65
N ARG A 64 15.82 -8.09 -5.66
CA ARG A 64 15.70 -6.74 -6.25
C ARG A 64 14.57 -6.66 -7.29
N LYS A 65 14.09 -7.80 -7.82
CA LYS A 65 12.86 -7.88 -8.64
C LYS A 65 11.60 -7.90 -7.75
N ARG A 66 11.54 -6.96 -6.80
CA ARG A 66 10.56 -6.92 -5.70
C ARG A 66 9.25 -6.19 -6.03
N ILE A 67 9.18 -5.53 -7.17
CA ILE A 67 7.98 -4.82 -7.61
C ILE A 67 7.13 -5.80 -8.42
N SER A 68 6.11 -6.37 -7.75
CA SER A 68 5.14 -7.22 -8.44
C SER A 68 4.17 -6.39 -9.28
N GLN A 69 3.58 -6.97 -10.33
CA GLN A 69 2.54 -6.33 -11.17
C GLN A 69 1.41 -5.65 -10.37
N SER A 70 0.95 -6.29 -9.29
CA SER A 70 -0.16 -5.80 -8.46
C SER A 70 0.25 -4.80 -7.38
N LEU A 71 1.53 -4.45 -7.27
CA LEU A 71 2.04 -3.55 -6.24
C LEU A 71 1.68 -2.10 -6.58
N GLN A 72 1.19 -1.36 -5.59
CA GLN A 72 1.08 0.10 -5.66
C GLN A 72 2.31 0.72 -4.99
N LEU A 73 3.18 1.35 -5.77
CA LEU A 73 4.52 1.74 -5.32
C LEU A 73 4.51 2.92 -4.34
N TYR A 74 3.54 3.84 -4.45
CA TYR A 74 3.36 4.93 -3.49
C TYR A 74 3.05 4.43 -2.06
N PRO A 75 1.96 3.68 -1.82
CA PRO A 75 1.67 3.19 -0.48
C PRO A 75 2.74 2.20 0.01
N ALA A 76 3.39 1.42 -0.86
CA ALA A 76 4.48 0.53 -0.48
C ALA A 76 5.71 1.31 0.03
N THR A 77 6.07 2.39 -0.68
CA THR A 77 7.13 3.31 -0.25
C THR A 77 6.80 3.96 1.09
N ALA A 78 5.58 4.46 1.27
CA ALA A 78 5.14 5.05 2.54
C ALA A 78 5.22 4.05 3.71
N ARG A 79 4.81 2.80 3.48
CA ARG A 79 4.86 1.74 4.49
C ARG A 79 6.29 1.40 4.92
N VAL A 80 7.25 1.33 3.99
CA VAL A 80 8.67 1.14 4.32
C VAL A 80 9.22 2.30 5.14
N ILE A 81 8.96 3.54 4.71
CA ILE A 81 9.47 4.73 5.38
C ILE A 81 8.89 4.81 6.80
N TRP A 82 7.59 4.55 6.95
CA TRP A 82 6.93 4.50 8.25
C TRP A 82 7.44 3.34 9.14
N MET A 83 7.67 2.16 8.56
CA MET A 83 8.34 1.04 9.24
C MET A 83 9.69 1.49 9.79
N MET A 84 10.49 2.23 9.04
CA MET A 84 11.82 2.65 9.50
C MET A 84 11.79 3.84 10.45
N ALA A 85 10.73 4.66 10.41
CA ALA A 85 10.42 5.70 11.39
C ALA A 85 10.04 5.12 12.78
N ALA A 86 9.74 3.81 12.85
CA ALA A 86 9.56 3.06 14.09
C ALA A 86 8.52 3.63 15.06
N ASN A 87 7.41 4.17 14.54
CA ASN A 87 6.27 4.61 15.33
C ASN A 87 5.00 3.85 14.92
N ASN A 88 3.96 3.88 15.76
CA ASN A 88 2.68 3.23 15.52
C ASN A 88 1.52 4.22 15.33
N ARG A 89 1.80 5.51 15.08
CA ARG A 89 0.75 6.53 14.97
C ARG A 89 -0.12 6.27 13.74
N LEU A 90 -1.42 6.15 13.95
CA LEU A 90 -2.40 5.95 12.88
C LEU A 90 -2.35 7.12 11.89
N SER A 91 -2.29 8.36 12.38
CA SER A 91 -2.28 9.58 11.55
C SER A 91 -1.19 9.57 10.47
N ASP A 92 -0.01 9.06 10.81
CA ASP A 92 1.16 9.09 9.92
C ASP A 92 0.91 8.18 8.71
N ILE A 93 0.48 6.94 8.96
CA ILE A 93 0.27 5.96 7.88
C ILE A 93 -1.09 6.10 7.19
N LYS A 94 -2.15 6.46 7.92
CA LYS A 94 -3.52 6.65 7.38
C LYS A 94 -3.54 7.74 6.31
N PHE A 95 -2.65 8.74 6.40
CA PHE A 95 -2.49 9.76 5.37
C PHE A 95 -2.17 9.16 3.98
N HIS A 96 -1.32 8.13 3.93
CA HIS A 96 -0.91 7.47 2.68
C HIS A 96 -1.77 6.26 2.35
N VAL A 97 -2.24 5.55 3.37
CA VAL A 97 -3.00 4.29 3.25
C VAL A 97 -4.26 4.39 4.11
N PRO A 98 -5.33 5.06 3.62
CA PRO A 98 -6.55 5.31 4.41
C PRO A 98 -7.19 4.03 4.98
N GLN A 99 -7.03 2.90 4.28
CA GLN A 99 -7.58 1.61 4.67
C GLN A 99 -7.00 1.07 6.00
N VAL A 100 -5.84 1.58 6.45
CA VAL A 100 -5.28 1.25 7.77
C VAL A 100 -6.20 1.71 8.91
N GLY A 101 -7.09 2.66 8.67
CA GLY A 101 -8.14 3.03 9.64
C GLY A 101 -9.07 1.89 10.05
N ASN A 102 -9.10 0.78 9.29
CA ASN A 102 -9.85 -0.43 9.66
C ASN A 102 -9.08 -1.38 10.60
N PHE A 103 -7.86 -1.00 11.00
CA PHE A 103 -6.90 -1.83 11.74
C PHE A 103 -6.42 -1.07 12.99
N THR A 104 -7.35 -0.46 13.71
CA THR A 104 -7.08 0.27 14.95
C THR A 104 -8.18 -0.06 15.94
N ASP A 105 -7.82 -0.14 17.22
CA ASP A 105 -8.78 -0.38 18.31
C ASP A 105 -9.05 0.91 19.10
N ASP A 106 -8.24 1.95 18.91
CA ASP A 106 -8.28 3.21 19.67
C ASP A 106 -8.32 4.47 18.78
N GLU A 107 -8.33 4.31 17.46
CA GLU A 107 -8.27 5.39 16.45
C GLU A 107 -7.01 6.27 16.51
N LEU A 108 -6.01 5.86 17.29
CA LEU A 108 -4.76 6.60 17.51
C LEU A 108 -3.55 5.80 17.03
N THR A 109 -3.59 4.48 17.18
CA THR A 109 -2.45 3.60 16.95
C THR A 109 -2.79 2.34 16.16
N VAL A 110 -1.77 1.79 15.49
CA VAL A 110 -1.80 0.54 14.70
C VAL A 110 -0.58 -0.34 15.03
N PRO A 111 -0.52 -0.89 16.26
CA PRO A 111 0.68 -1.53 16.78
C PRO A 111 1.05 -2.87 16.11
N GLY A 112 0.12 -3.57 15.47
CA GLY A 112 0.39 -4.81 14.75
C GLY A 112 0.80 -4.58 13.30
N SER A 113 0.22 -3.58 12.65
CA SER A 113 0.61 -3.16 11.30
C SER A 113 1.94 -2.40 11.29
N SER A 114 2.35 -1.81 12.43
CA SER A 114 3.66 -1.17 12.59
C SER A 114 4.77 -2.19 12.89
N TYR A 115 5.30 -2.84 11.84
CA TYR A 115 6.49 -3.69 12.00
C TYR A 115 7.69 -2.91 12.52
N GLY A 116 7.78 -1.62 12.16
CA GLY A 116 8.85 -0.72 12.56
C GLY A 116 9.05 -0.61 14.07
N MET A 117 7.95 -0.31 14.76
CA MET A 117 7.95 -0.24 16.22
C MET A 117 8.37 -1.59 16.81
N ARG A 118 7.89 -2.72 16.26
CA ARG A 118 8.27 -4.05 16.75
C ARG A 118 9.73 -4.40 16.49
N LEU A 119 10.30 -3.95 15.38
CA LEU A 119 11.69 -4.25 14.99
C LEU A 119 12.69 -3.37 15.74
N ARG A 120 12.40 -2.09 15.91
CA ARG A 120 13.37 -1.09 16.37
C ARG A 120 13.10 -0.51 17.75
N GLN A 121 11.86 -0.62 18.24
CA GLN A 121 11.44 -0.15 19.56
C GLN A 121 10.39 -1.07 20.23
N PRO A 122 10.53 -2.42 20.19
CA PRO A 122 9.59 -3.33 20.87
C PRO A 122 9.54 -3.09 22.38
N GLN A 123 10.63 -2.54 22.92
CA GLN A 123 10.77 -2.04 24.28
C GLN A 123 11.64 -0.78 24.24
N PRO A 124 11.51 0.13 25.23
CA PRO A 124 12.36 1.32 25.30
C PRO A 124 13.85 0.97 25.22
N GLY A 125 14.55 1.54 24.23
CA GLY A 125 15.99 1.37 24.04
C GLY A 125 16.44 0.06 23.39
N LEU A 126 15.51 -0.82 22.96
CA LEU A 126 15.85 -2.08 22.30
C LEU A 126 15.67 -1.96 20.77
N ASP A 127 16.75 -1.93 19.99
CA ASP A 127 16.71 -2.01 18.52
C ASP A 127 17.20 -3.38 18.04
N GLN A 128 16.28 -4.24 17.57
CA GLN A 128 16.63 -5.60 17.16
C GLN A 128 17.37 -5.63 15.82
N ILE A 129 17.13 -4.64 14.93
CA ILE A 129 17.81 -4.55 13.63
C ILE A 129 19.27 -4.17 13.85
N GLU A 130 19.54 -3.18 14.69
CA GLU A 130 20.91 -2.82 15.07
C GLU A 130 21.62 -3.99 15.76
N GLY A 131 20.92 -4.70 16.66
CA GLY A 131 21.43 -5.92 17.29
C GLY A 131 21.79 -7.03 16.30
N ALA A 132 20.94 -7.28 15.30
CA ALA A 132 21.18 -8.25 14.24
C ALA A 132 22.38 -7.85 13.37
N ILE A 133 22.47 -6.58 12.94
CA ILE A 133 23.60 -6.05 12.16
C ILE A 133 24.91 -6.21 12.93
N LYS A 134 24.94 -5.81 14.21
CA LYS A 134 26.13 -5.96 15.06
C LYS A 134 26.59 -7.41 15.14
N ARG A 135 25.64 -8.34 15.25
CA ARG A 135 25.94 -9.78 15.29
C ARG A 135 26.48 -10.31 13.98
N LEU A 136 25.87 -9.94 12.84
CA LEU A 136 26.33 -10.32 11.50
C LEU A 136 27.76 -9.83 11.21
N LYS A 137 28.12 -8.64 11.71
CA LYS A 137 29.47 -8.09 11.60
C LYS A 137 30.49 -8.81 12.49
N ALA A 138 30.07 -9.26 13.67
CA ALA A 138 30.95 -9.88 14.65
C ALA A 138 31.16 -11.39 14.40
N GLU A 139 30.16 -12.08 13.87
CA GLU A 139 30.12 -13.53 13.72
C GLU A 139 29.60 -13.91 12.33
N THR A 140 30.49 -14.28 11.41
CA THR A 140 30.14 -14.59 10.01
C THR A 140 29.13 -15.73 9.89
N ASP A 141 29.26 -16.79 10.67
CA ASP A 141 28.37 -17.96 10.59
C ASP A 141 27.29 -17.96 11.69
N SER A 142 26.97 -16.79 12.24
CA SER A 142 26.00 -16.70 13.33
C SER A 142 24.66 -17.31 12.93
N ARG A 143 24.14 -18.18 13.80
CA ARG A 143 22.78 -18.74 13.72
C ARG A 143 21.81 -18.00 14.65
N ARG A 144 22.22 -16.83 15.13
CA ARG A 144 21.57 -16.07 16.20
C ARG A 144 21.15 -14.67 15.76
N ALA A 145 21.45 -14.25 14.53
CA ALA A 145 20.96 -12.97 14.01
C ALA A 145 19.49 -13.14 13.61
N ALA A 146 18.59 -12.80 14.53
CA ALA A 146 17.16 -12.98 14.40
C ALA A 146 16.42 -11.85 15.12
N VAL A 147 15.23 -11.53 14.62
CA VAL A 147 14.35 -10.50 15.17
C VAL A 147 12.91 -11.02 15.25
N THR A 148 12.16 -10.61 16.26
CA THR A 148 10.75 -10.99 16.45
C THR A 148 9.84 -9.80 16.18
N ILE A 149 8.75 -10.02 15.44
CA ILE A 149 7.70 -9.02 15.20
C ILE A 149 6.47 -9.34 16.05
N PHE A 150 6.06 -10.61 16.04
CA PHE A 150 4.98 -11.12 16.86
C PHE A 150 5.44 -11.23 18.32
N GLN A 151 4.68 -10.67 19.24
CA GLN A 151 4.98 -10.63 20.66
C GLN A 151 4.02 -11.52 21.45
N PRO A 152 4.35 -11.97 22.67
CA PRO A 152 3.47 -12.80 23.48
C PRO A 152 2.05 -12.22 23.66
N VAL A 153 1.93 -10.89 23.77
CA VAL A 153 0.64 -10.21 23.89
C VAL A 153 -0.26 -10.41 22.66
N ASP A 154 0.32 -10.55 21.47
CA ASP A 154 -0.41 -10.78 20.22
C ASP A 154 -1.06 -12.17 20.16
N ALA A 155 -0.61 -13.12 20.99
CA ALA A 155 -1.19 -14.46 21.06
C ALA A 155 -2.54 -14.51 21.78
N ILE A 156 -2.82 -13.52 22.63
CA ILE A 156 -3.97 -13.55 23.54
C ILE A 156 -4.86 -12.31 23.45
N ARG A 157 -4.35 -11.18 22.92
CA ARG A 157 -5.16 -9.95 22.82
C ARG A 157 -6.16 -10.07 21.68
N GLU A 158 -7.38 -9.62 21.95
CA GLU A 158 -8.37 -9.37 20.91
C GLU A 158 -8.10 -7.99 20.32
N SER A 159 -7.86 -7.95 19.00
CA SER A 159 -7.49 -6.73 18.30
C SER A 159 -7.80 -6.87 16.81
N ASN A 160 -8.17 -5.76 16.18
CA ASN A 160 -8.30 -5.70 14.72
C ASN A 160 -6.94 -5.69 14.00
N ASP A 161 -5.84 -5.52 14.75
CA ASP A 161 -4.50 -5.28 14.25
C ASP A 161 -3.45 -6.17 14.94
N ILE A 162 -3.52 -7.48 14.64
CA ILE A 162 -2.51 -8.46 15.03
C ILE A 162 -1.48 -8.60 13.90
N PRO A 163 -0.17 -8.45 14.16
CA PRO A 163 0.86 -8.54 13.11
C PRO A 163 0.79 -9.88 12.39
N CYS A 164 0.88 -9.87 11.06
CA CYS A 164 0.85 -11.11 10.28
C CYS A 164 2.26 -11.73 10.15
N ALA A 165 3.32 -10.92 10.25
CA ALA A 165 4.69 -11.37 10.35
C ALA A 165 5.02 -11.84 11.78
N PHE A 166 5.76 -12.96 11.87
CA PHE A 166 6.22 -13.55 13.11
C PHE A 166 7.63 -13.08 13.49
N GLY A 167 8.57 -13.13 12.53
CA GLY A 167 9.95 -12.75 12.73
C GLY A 167 10.80 -12.92 11.48
N ILE A 168 12.06 -12.51 11.56
CA ILE A 168 13.02 -12.57 10.47
C ILE A 168 14.32 -13.19 10.97
N LEU A 169 14.88 -14.12 10.20
CA LEU A 169 16.19 -14.71 10.44
C LEU A 169 17.18 -14.20 9.38
N PHE A 170 18.40 -13.91 9.82
CA PHE A 170 19.47 -13.40 8.98
C PHE A 170 20.69 -14.31 9.10
N HIS A 171 21.26 -14.70 7.96
CA HIS A 171 22.46 -15.51 7.91
C HIS A 171 23.44 -14.90 6.91
N ASN A 172 24.68 -14.69 7.34
CA ASN A 172 25.77 -14.42 6.41
C ASN A 172 26.33 -15.76 5.92
N ARG A 173 26.24 -16.03 4.62
CA ARG A 173 26.78 -17.21 3.96
C ARG A 173 27.58 -16.74 2.76
N ASP A 174 28.89 -16.94 2.81
CA ASP A 174 29.80 -16.56 1.72
C ASP A 174 29.65 -15.08 1.29
N LYS A 175 29.51 -14.17 2.27
CA LYS A 175 29.27 -12.72 2.08
C LYS A 175 27.88 -12.34 1.56
N PHE A 176 26.99 -13.30 1.33
CA PHE A 176 25.58 -13.05 1.04
C PHE A 176 24.74 -13.10 2.31
N LEU A 177 23.83 -12.15 2.45
CA LEU A 177 22.78 -12.18 3.47
C LEU A 177 21.62 -13.04 2.98
N GLU A 178 21.56 -14.27 3.44
CA GLU A 178 20.36 -15.10 3.32
C GLU A 178 19.35 -14.70 4.39
N THR A 179 18.11 -14.44 3.95
CA THR A 179 17.04 -13.97 4.84
C THR A 179 15.90 -14.98 4.87
N THR A 180 15.31 -15.23 6.03
CA THR A 180 14.06 -15.99 6.15
C THR A 180 13.00 -15.12 6.82
N VAL A 181 11.89 -14.89 6.13
CA VAL A 181 10.73 -14.15 6.64
C VAL A 181 9.67 -15.17 7.04
N ILE A 182 9.27 -15.13 8.32
CA ILE A 182 8.28 -16.06 8.88
C ILE A 182 7.01 -15.27 9.13
N MET A 183 5.89 -15.75 8.61
CA MET A 183 4.57 -15.15 8.75
C MET A 183 3.60 -16.16 9.33
N ARG A 184 2.78 -15.74 10.31
CA ARG A 184 1.68 -16.60 10.79
C ARG A 184 0.57 -16.72 9.75
N SER A 185 0.39 -15.67 8.95
CA SER A 185 -0.68 -15.55 7.97
C SER A 185 -0.29 -14.53 6.90
N ASN A 186 -0.67 -14.72 5.64
CA ASN A 186 -0.39 -13.78 4.56
C ASN A 186 -1.51 -13.79 3.51
N ASN A 187 -2.12 -12.64 3.28
CA ASN A 187 -3.12 -12.46 2.21
C ASN A 187 -2.38 -12.31 0.88
N ALA A 188 -2.48 -13.32 0.02
CA ALA A 188 -1.76 -13.40 -1.24
C ALA A 188 -2.16 -12.31 -2.26
N CYS A 189 -3.41 -11.88 -2.27
CA CYS A 189 -3.89 -10.90 -3.25
C CYS A 189 -3.61 -9.46 -2.82
N ALA A 190 -3.83 -9.15 -1.53
CA ALA A 190 -3.75 -7.78 -1.05
C ALA A 190 -2.40 -7.41 -0.43
N LEU A 191 -1.77 -8.32 0.33
CA LEU A 191 -0.64 -7.98 1.20
C LEU A 191 0.68 -8.61 0.78
N LEU A 192 0.67 -9.78 0.14
CA LEU A 192 1.90 -10.42 -0.33
C LEU A 192 2.76 -9.50 -1.22
N PRO A 193 2.22 -8.75 -2.20
CA PRO A 193 2.99 -7.75 -2.95
C PRO A 193 3.76 -6.77 -2.05
N PHE A 194 3.09 -6.23 -1.03
CA PHE A 194 3.68 -5.28 -0.09
C PHE A 194 4.72 -5.95 0.81
N ASN A 195 4.43 -7.16 1.31
CA ASN A 195 5.36 -7.92 2.15
C ASN A 195 6.64 -8.28 1.37
N LEU A 196 6.52 -8.72 0.11
CA LEU A 196 7.67 -9.01 -0.74
C LEU A 196 8.53 -7.76 -0.95
N PHE A 197 7.91 -6.60 -1.19
CA PHE A 197 8.61 -5.33 -1.34
C PHE A 197 9.30 -4.87 -0.03
N GLU A 198 8.56 -4.85 1.07
CA GLU A 198 9.01 -4.35 2.38
C GLU A 198 10.15 -5.20 2.95
N PHE A 199 9.99 -6.52 2.99
CA PHE A 199 10.98 -7.40 3.60
C PHE A 199 12.22 -7.58 2.72
N SER A 200 12.10 -7.53 1.39
CA SER A 200 13.28 -7.57 0.52
C SER A 200 14.10 -6.28 0.57
N LEU A 201 13.44 -5.12 0.71
CA LEU A 201 14.12 -3.86 0.92
C LEU A 201 14.76 -3.78 2.31
N LEU A 202 14.09 -4.28 3.35
CA LEU A 202 14.69 -4.40 4.68
C LEU A 202 15.88 -5.35 4.70
N ALA A 203 15.81 -6.49 4.01
CA ALA A 203 16.94 -7.40 3.88
C ALA A 203 18.13 -6.72 3.19
N GLU A 204 17.90 -5.94 2.12
CA GLU A 204 18.96 -5.18 1.46
C GLU A 204 19.57 -4.10 2.36
N VAL A 205 18.74 -3.39 3.15
CA VAL A 205 19.21 -2.46 4.19
C VAL A 205 20.15 -3.15 5.17
N VAL A 206 19.74 -4.31 5.70
CA VAL A 206 20.55 -5.08 6.66
C VAL A 206 21.84 -5.58 6.01
N ALA A 207 21.79 -6.03 4.75
CA ALA A 207 22.95 -6.51 4.01
C ALA A 207 23.98 -5.39 3.86
N VAL A 208 23.57 -4.23 3.33
CA VAL A 208 24.45 -3.08 3.13
C VAL A 208 25.02 -2.58 4.47
N GLU A 209 24.18 -2.43 5.49
CA GLU A 209 24.65 -2.02 6.82
C GLU A 209 25.65 -3.01 7.42
N ALA A 210 25.48 -4.31 7.17
CA ALA A 210 26.38 -5.37 7.61
C ALA A 210 27.65 -5.52 6.74
N GLY A 211 27.74 -4.83 5.59
CA GLY A 211 28.82 -5.01 4.62
C GLY A 211 28.75 -6.34 3.88
N LEU A 212 27.53 -6.79 3.57
CA LEU A 212 27.20 -8.03 2.88
C LEU A 212 26.44 -7.74 1.57
N GLU A 213 26.48 -8.69 0.66
CA GLU A 213 25.65 -8.69 -0.55
C GLU A 213 24.26 -9.24 -0.24
N LEU A 214 23.25 -8.79 -0.98
CA LEU A 214 21.89 -9.32 -0.83
C LEU A 214 21.79 -10.73 -1.42
N GLY A 215 21.55 -11.72 -0.58
CA GLY A 215 21.27 -13.10 -0.99
C GLY A 215 19.77 -13.38 -1.18
N PRO A 216 19.39 -14.62 -1.51
CA PRO A 216 18.00 -15.04 -1.64
C PRO A 216 17.20 -14.86 -0.35
N ILE A 217 15.88 -14.72 -0.48
CA ILE A 217 14.97 -14.61 0.65
C ILE A 217 13.99 -15.77 0.64
N THR A 218 13.97 -16.54 1.70
CA THR A 218 12.95 -17.56 1.94
C THR A 218 11.77 -16.94 2.66
N TYR A 219 10.57 -17.12 2.12
CA TYR A 219 9.32 -16.75 2.78
C TYR A 219 8.62 -18.01 3.27
N PHE A 220 8.17 -17.98 4.52
CA PHE A 220 7.31 -19.01 5.10
C PHE A 220 6.03 -18.35 5.62
N ALA A 221 4.88 -18.90 5.24
CA ALA A 221 3.58 -18.51 5.75
C ALA A 221 2.87 -19.73 6.35
N GLY A 222 2.54 -19.66 7.64
CA GLY A 222 1.72 -20.68 8.30
C GLY A 222 0.35 -20.83 7.64
N SER A 223 -0.24 -19.71 7.23
CA SER A 223 -1.49 -19.62 6.47
C SER A 223 -1.30 -18.67 5.28
N MET A 224 -1.14 -19.20 4.07
CA MET A 224 -1.23 -18.42 2.85
C MET A 224 -2.67 -18.48 2.36
N HIS A 225 -3.32 -17.34 2.18
CA HIS A 225 -4.76 -17.32 1.91
C HIS A 225 -5.20 -16.25 0.89
N LEU A 226 -6.37 -16.50 0.31
CA LEU A 226 -7.09 -15.62 -0.61
C LEU A 226 -8.52 -15.47 -0.10
N TYR A 227 -8.96 -14.27 0.24
CA TYR A 227 -10.36 -14.04 0.62
C TYR A 227 -11.29 -14.23 -0.57
N GLU A 228 -12.49 -14.73 -0.31
CA GLU A 228 -13.51 -14.93 -1.36
C GLU A 228 -13.84 -13.61 -2.08
N SER A 229 -13.85 -12.50 -1.34
CA SER A 229 -14.06 -11.15 -1.89
C SER A 229 -12.99 -10.71 -2.89
N ASP A 230 -11.82 -11.36 -2.90
CA ASP A 230 -10.68 -11.02 -3.75
C ASP A 230 -10.53 -11.97 -4.96
N ILE A 231 -11.42 -12.95 -5.16
CA ILE A 231 -11.29 -13.94 -6.25
C ILE A 231 -11.32 -13.32 -7.64
N GLU A 232 -12.28 -12.44 -7.92
CA GLU A 232 -12.38 -11.81 -9.24
C GLU A 232 -11.19 -10.90 -9.52
N ARG A 233 -10.67 -10.23 -8.48
CA ARG A 233 -9.42 -9.47 -8.57
C ARG A 233 -8.23 -10.40 -8.88
N ALA A 234 -8.13 -11.55 -8.20
CA ALA A 234 -7.06 -12.52 -8.44
C ALA A 234 -7.11 -13.07 -9.88
N LYS A 235 -8.29 -13.44 -10.38
CA LYS A 235 -8.48 -13.86 -11.78
C LYS A 235 -8.06 -12.77 -12.76
N GLY A 236 -8.44 -11.51 -12.49
CA GLY A 236 -8.02 -10.36 -13.29
C GLY A 236 -6.49 -10.23 -13.36
N LEU A 237 -5.82 -10.26 -12.21
CA LEU A 237 -4.35 -10.19 -12.12
C LEU A 237 -3.66 -11.33 -12.90
N LEU A 238 -4.24 -12.53 -12.91
CA LEU A 238 -3.69 -13.67 -13.67
C LEU A 238 -3.92 -13.53 -15.19
N ALA A 239 -5.04 -12.92 -15.59
CA ALA A 239 -5.39 -12.71 -16.99
C ALA A 239 -4.65 -11.52 -17.64
N GLU A 240 -4.19 -10.56 -16.84
CA GLU A 240 -3.40 -9.44 -17.35
C GLU A 240 -2.07 -9.91 -17.96
N SER A 241 -1.70 -9.29 -19.08
CA SER A 241 -0.37 -9.45 -19.67
C SER A 241 0.68 -8.90 -18.70
N VAL A 242 1.76 -9.66 -18.53
CA VAL A 242 2.83 -9.31 -17.60
C VAL A 242 3.99 -8.69 -18.38
N ASP A 243 4.35 -7.46 -18.03
CA ASP A 243 5.61 -6.89 -18.50
C ASP A 243 6.79 -7.60 -17.83
N THR A 244 7.92 -7.72 -18.54
CA THR A 244 9.13 -8.37 -18.02
C THR A 244 9.54 -7.77 -16.65
N PRO A 245 9.61 -8.59 -15.59
CA PRO A 245 10.07 -8.12 -14.28
C PRO A 245 11.51 -7.61 -14.35
N PHE A 246 11.74 -6.41 -13.81
CA PHE A 246 13.06 -5.79 -13.75
C PHE A 246 13.55 -5.69 -12.30
N ALA A 247 14.87 -5.71 -12.12
CA ALA A 247 15.48 -5.49 -10.83
C ALA A 247 15.57 -3.99 -10.56
N MET A 248 15.21 -3.55 -9.36
CA MET A 248 15.58 -2.21 -8.91
C MET A 248 17.11 -2.06 -8.92
N GLU A 249 17.58 -0.81 -9.07
CA GLU A 249 18.99 -0.49 -8.89
C GLU A 249 19.51 -1.06 -7.56
N GLN A 250 20.79 -1.40 -7.53
CA GLN A 250 21.42 -1.89 -6.31
C GLN A 250 21.50 -0.76 -5.30
N MET A 251 21.11 -1.02 -4.05
CA MET A 251 21.23 -0.04 -2.98
C MET A 251 22.68 0.44 -2.81
N PRO A 252 22.95 1.75 -2.82
CA PRO A 252 24.28 2.28 -2.59
C PRO A 252 24.82 1.88 -1.22
N CYS A 253 26.12 1.56 -1.17
CA CYS A 253 26.81 1.15 0.05
C CYS A 253 27.81 2.18 0.57
N ASP A 254 27.89 3.36 -0.06
CA ASP A 254 28.78 4.47 0.34
C ASP A 254 28.31 5.16 1.63
N LYS A 255 27.00 5.12 1.90
CA LYS A 255 26.37 5.72 3.08
C LYS A 255 25.40 4.74 3.72
N SER A 256 25.19 4.91 5.02
CA SER A 256 24.26 4.09 5.81
C SER A 256 22.82 4.21 5.30
N PRO A 257 22.20 3.11 4.82
CA PRO A 257 20.79 3.06 4.49
C PRO A 257 19.86 3.46 5.64
N LEU A 258 20.22 3.13 6.88
CA LEU A 258 19.42 3.51 8.06
C LEU A 258 19.36 5.02 8.24
N LYS A 259 20.45 5.75 7.93
CA LYS A 259 20.45 7.22 7.92
C LYS A 259 19.62 7.78 6.78
N ALA A 260 19.68 7.18 5.60
CA ALA A 260 18.87 7.60 4.45
C ALA A 260 17.37 7.44 4.72
N LEU A 261 16.96 6.30 5.29
CA LEU A 261 15.57 6.04 5.70
C LEU A 261 15.09 7.00 6.80
N LYS A 262 15.97 7.37 7.74
CA LYS A 262 15.67 8.41 8.73
C LYS A 262 15.43 9.76 8.05
N ARG A 263 16.22 10.14 7.04
CA ARG A 263 16.00 11.37 6.27
C ARG A 263 14.72 11.30 5.45
N LEU A 264 14.39 10.15 4.86
CA LEU A 264 13.12 9.95 4.16
C LEU A 264 11.91 10.08 5.09
N ALA A 265 12.00 9.60 6.34
CA ALA A 265 10.94 9.81 7.33
C ALA A 265 10.76 11.30 7.69
N GLN A 266 11.83 12.10 7.67
CA GLN A 266 11.74 13.55 7.84
C GLN A 266 11.12 14.23 6.61
N ALA A 267 11.49 13.78 5.40
CA ALA A 267 10.89 14.25 4.16
C ALA A 267 9.37 13.95 4.11
N ASP A 268 8.96 12.77 4.56
CA ASP A 268 7.56 12.39 4.71
C ASP A 268 6.77 13.36 5.60
N VAL A 269 7.29 13.69 6.78
CA VAL A 269 6.67 14.68 7.68
C VAL A 269 6.48 16.02 6.97
N LYS A 270 7.54 16.54 6.32
CA LYS A 270 7.47 17.81 5.58
C LYS A 270 6.42 17.76 4.46
N LEU A 271 6.33 16.65 3.72
CA LEU A 271 5.34 16.47 2.65
C LEU A 271 3.90 16.44 3.20
N ARG A 272 3.68 15.78 4.34
CA ARG A 272 2.36 15.75 5.00
C ARG A 272 1.95 17.12 5.52
N GLU A 273 2.85 17.83 6.19
CA GLU A 273 2.61 19.19 6.71
C GLU A 273 2.34 20.18 5.57
N ALA A 274 3.07 20.10 4.47
CA ALA A 274 2.89 20.96 3.30
C ALA A 274 1.68 20.57 2.43
N SER A 275 0.95 19.50 2.75
CA SER A 275 0.00 18.90 1.82
C SER A 275 -1.19 19.81 1.45
N THR A 276 -1.58 20.76 2.30
CA THR A 276 -2.70 21.69 2.04
C THR A 276 -2.30 22.88 1.16
N SER A 277 -1.01 23.17 1.03
CA SER A 277 -0.46 24.30 0.27
C SER A 277 0.73 23.86 -0.62
N LEU A 278 0.66 22.61 -1.09
CA LEU A 278 1.75 21.96 -1.83
C LEU A 278 2.06 22.73 -3.12
N ASN A 279 3.34 23.01 -3.35
CA ASN A 279 3.82 23.52 -4.63
C ASN A 279 5.17 22.88 -5.00
N ILE A 280 5.48 22.94 -6.29
CA ILE A 280 6.64 22.25 -6.87
C ILE A 280 7.98 22.72 -6.29
N THR A 281 8.12 24.01 -5.92
CA THR A 281 9.37 24.54 -5.34
C THR A 281 9.66 23.88 -3.99
N MET A 282 8.68 23.88 -3.09
CA MET A 282 8.82 23.24 -1.77
C MET A 282 9.11 21.74 -1.90
N VAL A 283 8.42 21.05 -2.82
CA VAL A 283 8.65 19.62 -3.03
C VAL A 283 10.04 19.35 -3.58
N ASN A 284 10.52 20.16 -4.53
CA ASN A 284 11.87 20.02 -5.07
C ASN A 284 12.94 20.25 -4.00
N GLU A 285 12.73 21.18 -3.07
CA GLU A 285 13.64 21.39 -1.92
C GLU A 285 13.68 20.15 -1.01
N ILE A 286 12.52 19.54 -0.72
CA ILE A 286 12.44 18.30 0.08
C ILE A 286 13.17 17.14 -0.62
N ILE A 287 12.99 17.00 -1.94
CA ILE A 287 13.66 15.96 -2.73
C ILE A 287 15.17 16.21 -2.78
N ALA A 288 15.59 17.46 -3.01
CA ALA A 288 17.00 17.84 -3.07
C ALA A 288 17.71 17.63 -1.72
N ASP A 289 17.04 17.86 -0.60
CA ASP A 289 17.55 17.57 0.75
C ASP A 289 17.95 16.08 0.91
N VAL A 290 17.16 15.16 0.33
CA VAL A 290 17.49 13.73 0.31
C VAL A 290 18.60 13.44 -0.71
N GLU A 291 18.49 13.99 -1.92
CA GLU A 291 19.40 13.70 -3.03
C GLU A 291 20.83 14.19 -2.78
N ASN A 292 21.00 15.37 -2.21
CA ASN A 292 22.31 15.93 -1.88
C ASN A 292 23.06 15.07 -0.86
N ASP A 293 22.33 14.53 0.13
CA ASP A 293 22.93 13.77 1.22
C ASP A 293 23.05 12.27 0.92
N PHE A 294 22.19 11.69 0.09
CA PHE A 294 22.11 10.23 -0.11
C PHE A 294 22.05 9.78 -1.58
N GLY A 295 21.96 10.70 -2.53
CA GLY A 295 22.00 10.41 -3.95
C GLY A 295 20.66 9.96 -4.56
N PRO A 296 20.66 9.66 -5.87
CA PRO A 296 19.44 9.46 -6.66
C PRO A 296 18.65 8.21 -6.29
N TYR A 297 19.32 7.14 -5.83
CA TYR A 297 18.65 5.93 -5.35
C TYR A 297 17.67 6.24 -4.21
N TRP A 298 18.11 7.02 -3.23
CA TRP A 298 17.28 7.36 -2.07
C TRP A 298 16.28 8.48 -2.39
N SER A 299 16.67 9.45 -3.24
CA SER A 299 15.73 10.50 -3.66
C SER A 299 14.59 9.98 -4.52
N LEU A 300 14.73 8.81 -5.17
CA LEU A 300 13.64 8.12 -5.84
C LEU A 300 12.46 7.86 -4.90
N PHE A 301 12.69 7.41 -3.67
CA PHE A 301 11.61 7.17 -2.69
C PHE A 301 10.92 8.48 -2.28
N ALA A 302 11.68 9.58 -2.16
CA ALA A 302 11.11 10.90 -1.91
C ALA A 302 10.24 11.38 -3.10
N LYS A 303 10.70 11.16 -4.34
CA LYS A 303 9.95 11.46 -5.56
C LYS A 303 8.66 10.65 -5.64
N ILE A 304 8.70 9.35 -5.29
CA ILE A 304 7.53 8.47 -5.24
C ILE A 304 6.52 8.94 -4.19
N LEU A 305 6.97 9.27 -2.98
CA LEU A 305 6.10 9.83 -1.94
C LEU A 305 5.45 11.12 -2.41
N ALA A 306 6.26 12.06 -2.91
CA ALA A 306 5.79 13.35 -3.38
C ALA A 306 4.76 13.22 -4.51
N CYS A 307 4.98 12.29 -5.46
CA CYS A 307 4.00 11.97 -6.49
C CYS A 307 2.68 11.53 -5.87
N GLY A 308 2.69 10.59 -4.92
CA GLY A 308 1.45 10.13 -4.30
C GLY A 308 0.75 11.19 -3.44
N VAL A 309 1.49 12.06 -2.76
CA VAL A 309 0.90 13.20 -2.03
C VAL A 309 0.24 14.18 -2.99
N ALA A 310 0.92 14.51 -4.10
CA ALA A 310 0.45 15.45 -5.11
C ALA A 310 -0.73 14.90 -5.93
N ALA A 311 -0.79 13.59 -6.20
CA ALA A 311 -1.78 12.96 -7.09
C ALA A 311 -3.24 13.26 -6.72
N SER A 312 -3.54 13.51 -5.44
CA SER A 312 -4.89 13.83 -4.97
C SER A 312 -5.07 15.30 -4.55
N ARG A 313 -4.07 16.17 -4.79
CA ARG A 313 -4.01 17.51 -4.20
C ARG A 313 -3.59 18.61 -5.18
N ASP A 314 -2.57 18.36 -6.01
CA ASP A 314 -2.03 19.36 -6.93
C ASP A 314 -1.57 18.74 -8.28
N PHE A 315 -2.30 19.07 -9.35
CA PHE A 315 -2.06 18.52 -10.69
C PHE A 315 -0.72 18.94 -11.27
N GLN A 316 -0.36 20.22 -11.14
CA GLN A 316 0.84 20.75 -11.78
C GLN A 316 2.09 20.14 -11.15
N THR A 317 2.13 20.08 -9.81
CA THR A 317 3.19 19.42 -9.07
C THR A 317 3.26 17.94 -9.42
N PHE A 318 2.14 17.21 -9.44
CA PHE A 318 2.14 15.80 -9.85
C PHE A 318 2.69 15.61 -11.28
N SER A 319 2.22 16.41 -12.23
CA SER A 319 2.62 16.35 -13.63
C SER A 319 4.12 16.59 -13.81
N SER A 320 4.69 17.56 -13.09
CA SER A 320 6.14 17.79 -13.08
C SER A 320 6.91 16.63 -12.45
N LEU A 321 6.47 16.15 -11.29
CA LEU A 321 7.18 15.11 -10.53
C LEU A 321 7.19 13.76 -11.24
N ILE A 322 6.08 13.36 -11.86
CA ILE A 322 6.01 12.06 -12.53
C ILE A 322 6.92 11.98 -13.75
N GLN A 323 7.36 13.11 -14.31
CA GLN A 323 8.40 13.11 -15.36
C GLN A 323 9.79 12.75 -14.83
N LEU A 324 10.03 12.92 -13.52
CA LEU A 324 11.30 12.60 -12.87
C LEU A 324 11.42 11.11 -12.48
N ILE A 325 10.35 10.33 -12.67
CA ILE A 325 10.30 8.90 -12.34
C ILE A 325 10.64 8.07 -13.58
N ASP A 326 11.44 7.03 -13.39
CA ASP A 326 11.74 6.05 -14.44
C ASP A 326 10.45 5.55 -15.12
N PRO A 327 10.36 5.54 -16.46
CA PRO A 327 9.18 5.06 -17.19
C PRO A 327 8.67 3.68 -16.74
N ASN A 328 9.57 2.75 -16.39
CA ASN A 328 9.24 1.41 -15.91
C ASN A 328 8.55 1.42 -14.54
N LEU A 329 8.76 2.48 -13.74
CA LEU A 329 8.15 2.66 -12.43
C LEU A 329 6.82 3.43 -12.48
N LYS A 330 6.62 4.29 -13.49
CA LYS A 330 5.42 5.14 -13.61
C LYS A 330 4.11 4.34 -13.57
N ARG A 331 4.09 3.13 -14.13
CA ARG A 331 2.89 2.27 -14.15
C ARG A 331 2.42 1.79 -12.77
N PHE A 332 3.32 1.79 -11.77
CA PHE A 332 3.03 1.39 -10.39
C PHE A 332 2.68 2.56 -9.48
N LEU A 333 2.84 3.79 -9.98
CA LEU A 333 2.41 4.97 -9.27
C LEU A 333 0.91 5.16 -9.40
N PRO A 334 0.28 5.93 -8.49
CA PRO A 334 -1.09 6.35 -8.68
C PRO A 334 -1.21 6.94 -10.08
N LYS A 335 -2.09 6.37 -10.89
CA LYS A 335 -2.63 7.13 -12.00
C LYS A 335 -3.31 8.30 -11.33
N MET A 336 -2.96 9.51 -11.72
CA MET A 336 -3.87 10.59 -11.45
C MET A 336 -5.22 10.12 -11.96
N SER A 337 -6.29 10.25 -11.16
CA SER A 337 -7.59 10.37 -11.80
C SER A 337 -7.34 11.40 -12.88
N GLN A 338 -7.45 11.00 -14.16
CA GLN A 338 -7.40 12.00 -15.22
C GLN A 338 -8.24 13.15 -14.67
N ASN A 339 -7.74 14.38 -14.75
CA ASN A 339 -8.70 15.46 -14.94
C ASN A 339 -9.63 14.87 -15.98
N VAL A 340 -10.88 14.56 -15.59
CA VAL A 340 -11.90 14.39 -16.59
C VAL A 340 -11.84 15.75 -17.24
N ALA A 341 -11.20 15.80 -18.41
CA ALA A 341 -11.06 17.02 -19.18
C ALA A 341 -12.43 17.66 -19.10
N ASP A 342 -12.49 18.87 -18.54
CA ASP A 342 -13.70 19.67 -18.35
C ASP A 342 -14.93 18.99 -18.92
N ILE A 343 -15.77 18.33 -18.09
CA ILE A 343 -16.96 17.69 -18.66
C ILE A 343 -17.79 18.81 -19.26
N ASN A 344 -17.85 18.82 -20.59
CA ASN A 344 -18.76 19.69 -21.29
C ASN A 344 -20.18 19.20 -20.95
N ILE A 345 -21.00 20.07 -20.39
CA ILE A 345 -22.39 19.77 -20.02
C ILE A 345 -23.18 19.22 -21.22
N ALA A 346 -22.80 19.56 -22.46
CA ALA A 346 -23.35 18.97 -23.67
C ALA A 346 -23.17 17.44 -23.76
N GLN A 347 -22.07 16.88 -23.21
CA GLN A 347 -21.84 15.42 -23.13
C GLN A 347 -22.70 14.76 -22.05
N ILE A 348 -23.08 15.49 -21.00
CA ILE A 348 -24.03 15.03 -19.99
C ILE A 348 -25.46 15.00 -20.55
N GLY A 349 -25.80 15.92 -21.45
CA GLY A 349 -27.09 15.93 -22.16
C GLY A 349 -27.41 14.61 -22.88
N GLY A 350 -26.39 13.88 -23.36
CA GLY A 350 -26.53 12.55 -23.94
C GLY A 350 -26.91 11.45 -22.94
N LEU A 351 -26.54 11.59 -21.66
CA LEU A 351 -26.88 10.64 -20.59
C LEU A 351 -28.31 10.82 -20.07
N PHE A 352 -28.90 12.00 -20.26
CA PHE A 352 -30.25 12.37 -19.81
C PHE A 352 -31.24 12.65 -20.97
N GLY A 353 -30.81 12.43 -22.21
CA GLY A 353 -31.66 12.50 -23.40
C GLY A 353 -32.14 13.91 -23.81
N ARG A 354 -31.42 14.99 -23.48
CA ARG A 354 -31.75 16.36 -23.94
C ARG A 354 -30.49 17.21 -24.22
N ASP A 355 -30.61 18.06 -25.23
CA ASP A 355 -29.58 19.01 -25.67
C ASP A 355 -29.48 20.20 -24.70
N VAL A 356 -28.31 20.40 -24.08
CA VAL A 356 -28.06 21.49 -23.13
C VAL A 356 -27.13 22.49 -23.81
N SER A 357 -27.69 23.62 -24.25
CA SER A 357 -27.08 24.53 -25.23
C SER A 357 -26.05 25.54 -24.68
N SER A 358 -25.44 25.31 -23.51
CA SER A 358 -24.47 26.23 -22.93
C SER A 358 -23.08 25.60 -22.74
N ASN A 359 -22.07 26.25 -23.35
CA ASN A 359 -20.65 25.94 -23.18
C ASN A 359 -20.13 26.42 -21.81
N VAL A 360 -20.58 25.79 -20.74
CA VAL A 360 -20.07 26.02 -19.39
C VAL A 360 -19.12 24.87 -19.03
N VAL A 361 -17.91 25.24 -18.61
CA VAL A 361 -16.86 24.33 -18.14
C VAL A 361 -16.88 24.32 -16.62
N VAL A 362 -17.02 23.13 -16.02
CA VAL A 362 -17.03 22.96 -14.55
C VAL A 362 -15.86 22.07 -14.12
N PRO A 363 -14.98 22.53 -13.20
CA PRO A 363 -13.89 21.71 -12.68
C PRO A 363 -14.43 20.64 -11.75
N ILE A 364 -13.99 19.39 -11.93
CA ILE A 364 -14.50 18.24 -11.18
C ILE A 364 -13.53 17.83 -10.08
N ARG A 365 -14.02 17.70 -8.85
CA ARG A 365 -13.36 16.93 -7.78
C ARG A 365 -14.14 15.64 -7.49
N ARG A 366 -13.42 14.51 -7.53
CA ARG A 366 -13.81 13.11 -7.21
C ARG A 366 -14.96 12.47 -8.06
N ASN A 367 -14.69 11.27 -8.58
CA ASN A 367 -15.61 10.48 -9.43
C ASN A 367 -16.79 9.80 -8.70
N ASN A 368 -16.70 9.56 -7.39
CA ASN A 368 -17.76 8.82 -6.66
C ASN A 368 -18.95 9.68 -6.27
N LEU A 369 -18.74 10.98 -6.05
CA LEU A 369 -19.81 11.90 -5.66
C LEU A 369 -20.74 12.20 -6.84
N MET A 370 -20.19 12.44 -8.03
CA MET A 370 -21.00 12.70 -9.24
C MET A 370 -21.81 11.50 -9.68
N LYS A 371 -21.26 10.28 -9.59
CA LYS A 371 -22.02 9.07 -9.88
C LYS A 371 -23.23 8.93 -8.94
N ARG A 372 -23.02 9.15 -7.64
CA ARG A 372 -24.09 9.15 -6.64
C ARG A 372 -25.07 10.31 -6.81
N PHE A 373 -24.59 11.48 -7.19
CA PHE A 373 -25.42 12.65 -7.46
C PHE A 373 -26.34 12.40 -8.66
N ALA A 374 -25.82 11.77 -9.72
CA ALA A 374 -26.62 11.34 -10.87
C ALA A 374 -27.63 10.25 -10.51
N GLU A 375 -27.22 9.24 -9.74
CA GLU A 375 -28.12 8.20 -9.21
C GLU A 375 -29.24 8.81 -8.36
N HIS A 376 -28.92 9.75 -7.46
CA HIS A 376 -29.89 10.43 -6.60
C HIS A 376 -30.80 11.38 -7.38
N ALA A 377 -30.30 12.07 -8.41
CA ALA A 377 -31.12 12.90 -9.28
C ALA A 377 -32.17 12.05 -10.02
N VAL A 378 -31.78 10.91 -10.59
CA VAL A 378 -32.70 9.97 -11.26
C VAL A 378 -33.76 9.45 -10.30
N ASN A 379 -33.36 9.07 -9.07
CA ASN A 379 -34.31 8.61 -8.05
C ASN A 379 -35.30 9.72 -7.65
N TYR A 380 -34.83 10.96 -7.50
CA TYR A 380 -35.68 12.09 -7.15
C TYR A 380 -36.71 12.40 -8.24
N GLU A 381 -36.33 12.40 -9.51
CA GLU A 381 -37.26 12.62 -10.62
C GLU A 381 -38.32 11.52 -10.70
N ALA A 382 -37.91 10.26 -10.47
CA ALA A 382 -38.81 9.12 -10.45
C ALA A 382 -39.83 9.19 -9.29
N GLU A 383 -39.41 9.64 -8.11
CA GLU A 383 -40.28 9.74 -6.93
C GLU A 383 -41.17 11.00 -6.95
N SER A 384 -40.62 12.14 -7.38
CA SER A 384 -41.33 13.43 -7.39
C SER A 384 -42.19 13.65 -8.62
N GLY A 385 -41.93 12.92 -9.71
CA GLY A 385 -42.54 13.14 -11.03
C GLY A 385 -42.13 14.46 -11.67
N GLN A 386 -41.14 15.17 -11.12
CA GLN A 386 -40.67 16.46 -11.61
C GLN A 386 -39.27 16.32 -12.21
N ALA A 387 -39.06 16.86 -13.41
CA ALA A 387 -37.74 16.95 -14.00
C ALA A 387 -36.90 18.06 -13.35
N ILE A 388 -35.64 17.77 -13.06
CA ILE A 388 -34.68 18.72 -12.49
C ILE A 388 -34.07 19.54 -13.62
N GLY A 389 -34.34 20.85 -13.64
CA GLY A 389 -33.71 21.77 -14.59
C GLY A 389 -32.21 21.96 -14.34
N ALA A 390 -31.43 22.20 -15.38
CA ALA A 390 -29.97 22.34 -15.31
C ALA A 390 -29.49 23.39 -14.29
N ALA A 391 -30.19 24.52 -14.16
CA ALA A 391 -29.87 25.55 -13.18
C ALA A 391 -30.09 25.09 -11.72
N VAL A 392 -31.06 24.21 -11.49
CA VAL A 392 -31.36 23.63 -10.16
C VAL A 392 -30.32 22.58 -9.82
N LEU A 393 -29.92 21.77 -10.81
CA LEU A 393 -28.88 20.75 -10.66
C LEU A 393 -27.52 21.37 -10.26
N LEU A 394 -27.11 22.43 -10.96
CA LEU A 394 -25.89 23.18 -10.68
C LEU A 394 -25.94 23.84 -9.29
N ARG A 395 -27.07 24.45 -8.94
CA ARG A 395 -27.22 25.08 -7.63
C ARG A 395 -27.24 24.07 -6.49
N ALA A 396 -27.83 22.91 -6.69
CA ALA A 396 -27.82 21.82 -5.70
C ALA A 396 -26.42 21.23 -5.54
N GLN A 397 -25.65 21.15 -6.63
CA GLN A 397 -24.25 20.77 -6.60
C GLN A 397 -23.43 21.77 -5.76
N ASP A 398 -23.55 23.06 -6.02
CA ASP A 398 -22.85 24.11 -5.27
C ASP A 398 -23.24 24.12 -3.78
N LEU A 399 -24.54 24.02 -3.46
CA LEU A 399 -25.04 23.96 -2.08
C LEU A 399 -24.55 22.71 -1.32
N VAL A 400 -24.49 21.56 -2.00
CA VAL A 400 -23.93 20.34 -1.43
C VAL A 400 -22.43 20.54 -1.18
N PHE A 401 -21.67 21.07 -2.13
CA PHE A 401 -20.24 21.29 -1.92
C PHE A 401 -19.93 22.32 -0.82
N GLU A 402 -20.66 23.44 -0.75
CA GLU A 402 -20.49 24.46 0.29
C GLU A 402 -20.82 23.92 1.69
N ARG A 403 -21.92 23.17 1.84
CA ARG A 403 -22.33 22.61 3.14
C ARG A 403 -21.47 21.43 3.59
N PHE A 404 -20.94 20.63 2.66
CA PHE A 404 -20.02 19.53 2.98
C PHE A 404 -18.61 20.03 3.32
N ALA A 405 -18.12 21.06 2.64
CA ALA A 405 -16.85 21.71 2.97
C ALA A 405 -16.85 22.31 4.40
N ALA A 406 -18.02 22.70 4.91
CA ALA A 406 -18.17 23.25 6.26
C ALA A 406 -18.20 22.19 7.39
N ARG A 407 -18.42 20.90 7.09
CA ARG A 407 -18.57 19.82 8.10
C ARG A 407 -17.37 18.89 8.24
N GLY A 408 -16.42 18.91 7.30
CA GLY A 408 -15.19 18.10 7.39
C GLY A 408 -15.39 16.59 7.22
N ASP A 409 -16.58 16.13 6.81
CA ASP A 409 -16.86 14.71 6.57
C ASP A 409 -16.48 14.29 5.15
N ASP A 410 -15.69 13.22 5.04
CA ASP A 410 -15.32 12.57 3.78
C ASP A 410 -16.51 11.76 3.19
N ASP A 411 -16.94 12.15 1.98
CA ASP A 411 -17.60 11.30 0.95
C ASP A 411 -18.96 10.58 1.24
N VAL A 412 -19.78 11.01 2.20
CA VAL A 412 -21.13 10.42 2.40
C VAL A 412 -22.27 11.40 2.12
N LEU A 413 -22.68 11.50 0.85
CA LEU A 413 -23.96 12.13 0.46
C LEU A 413 -25.08 11.08 0.48
N SER A 414 -25.93 11.10 1.52
CA SER A 414 -27.15 10.29 1.54
C SER A 414 -28.23 10.87 0.62
N TYR A 415 -29.12 10.02 0.12
CA TYR A 415 -30.24 10.42 -0.74
C TYR A 415 -31.14 11.47 -0.05
N ASP A 416 -31.41 11.31 1.25
CA ASP A 416 -32.17 12.28 2.04
C ASP A 416 -31.46 13.63 2.22
N ALA A 417 -30.12 13.63 2.32
CA ALA A 417 -29.35 14.87 2.41
C ALA A 417 -29.38 15.62 1.08
N PHE A 418 -29.30 14.90 -0.04
CA PHE A 418 -29.45 15.45 -1.39
C PHE A 418 -30.85 16.06 -1.60
N ARG A 419 -31.90 15.35 -1.21
CA ARG A 419 -33.29 15.82 -1.33
C ARG A 419 -33.56 17.08 -0.50
N ARG A 420 -33.17 17.08 0.79
CA ARG A 420 -33.34 18.26 1.67
C ARG A 420 -32.61 19.50 1.14
N ALA A 421 -31.45 19.31 0.51
CA ALA A 421 -30.71 20.40 -0.12
C ALA A 421 -31.47 21.00 -1.31
N LEU A 422 -32.13 20.18 -2.14
CA LEU A 422 -32.99 20.62 -3.24
C LEU A 422 -34.24 21.35 -2.75
N ASP A 423 -34.83 20.88 -1.65
CA ASP A 423 -36.03 21.46 -1.03
C ASP A 423 -35.75 22.69 -0.14
N GLY A 424 -34.49 23.12 -0.02
CA GLY A 424 -34.07 24.29 0.75
C GLY A 424 -34.11 24.11 2.29
N GLN A 425 -34.15 22.88 2.78
CA GLN A 425 -34.22 22.54 4.21
C GLN A 425 -32.81 22.34 4.81
N SER A 426 -32.64 22.57 6.11
CA SER A 426 -31.35 22.44 6.82
C SER A 426 -30.98 21.01 7.22
#